data_AF-A0A8J3YBJ5-F1
#
_entry.id   AF-A0A8J3YBJ5-F1
#
_cell.length_a   1.000
_cell.length_b   1.000
_cell.length_c   1.000
_cell.angle_alpha   90.00
_cell.angle_beta   90.00
_cell.angle_gamma   90.00
#
_symmetry.space_group_name_H-M   'P 1'
#
loop_
_entity.id
_entity.type
_entity.pdbx_description
1 polymer ?
#
loop_
_entity_poly.entity_id
_entity_poly.type
_entity_poly.pdbx_seq_one_letter_code
_entity_poly.pdbx_strand_id
1 'polypeptide(L)'
;MSARRDDGYTLVEVLVSIGVVGVVMAALGLFFLQTTTAGRRQADEQTAAQLTMAAMEQVSLLNGAALLQGRTQAAVQAQWRAPGVEAYLAAGETELVWSAEPAGPGAAALPTAPEPVLIAGSPSKFSRSWYVGACWQPRRAGECVVVPASQRPSRVPMYRVVIAVTWRSKDCASGLCSYTTATLVGAEQQDPTFS
;
A
#
# COMPACT_ATOMS: atom_id res chain seq x y z
N MET A 1 48.50 53.31 -24.88
CA MET A 1 47.96 52.47 -25.97
C MET A 1 48.20 51.01 -25.59
N SER A 2 47.16 50.30 -25.16
CA SER A 2 47.25 48.89 -24.80
C SER A 2 47.02 48.06 -26.06
N ALA A 3 48.05 47.37 -26.53
CA ALA A 3 47.91 46.39 -27.60
C ALA A 3 47.18 45.17 -27.01
N ARG A 4 45.90 45.01 -27.35
CA ARG A 4 45.18 43.76 -27.10
C ARG A 4 45.86 42.67 -27.93
N ARG A 5 46.46 41.69 -27.26
CA ARG A 5 46.79 40.40 -27.89
C ARG A 5 45.47 39.70 -28.16
N ASP A 6 45.07 39.64 -29.42
CA ASP A 6 44.07 38.68 -29.87
C ASP A 6 44.79 37.33 -29.95
N ASP A 7 44.85 36.63 -28.81
CA ASP A 7 45.27 35.23 -28.78
C ASP A 7 44.13 34.40 -29.38
N GLY A 8 44.28 34.00 -30.65
CA GLY A 8 43.33 33.12 -31.32
C GLY A 8 43.28 31.75 -30.65
N TYR A 9 42.08 31.21 -30.44
CA TYR A 9 41.87 29.86 -29.90
C TYR A 9 42.59 28.82 -30.74
N THR A 10 43.38 27.95 -30.11
CA THR A 10 44.03 26.84 -30.82
C THR A 10 42.99 25.79 -31.20
N LEU A 11 43.19 25.09 -32.32
CA LEU A 11 42.32 23.99 -32.76
C LEU A 11 42.12 22.93 -31.66
N VAL A 12 43.15 22.69 -30.85
CA VAL A 12 43.11 21.74 -29.72
C VAL A 12 42.13 22.20 -28.64
N GLU A 13 42.10 23.49 -28.33
CA GLU A 13 41.21 24.07 -27.30
C GLU A 13 39.73 23.97 -27.67
N VAL A 14 39.40 24.20 -28.95
CA VAL A 14 38.03 24.04 -29.46
C VAL A 14 37.59 22.58 -29.38
N LEU A 15 38.46 21.63 -29.77
CA LEU A 15 38.15 20.20 -29.70
C LEU A 15 37.93 19.72 -28.25
N VAL A 16 38.77 20.17 -27.32
CA VAL A 16 38.61 19.87 -25.89
C VAL A 16 37.32 20.46 -25.36
N SER A 17 36.99 21.70 -25.71
CA SER A 17 35.76 22.36 -25.25
C SER A 17 34.50 21.63 -25.72
N ILE A 18 34.45 21.22 -27.00
CA ILE A 18 33.33 20.43 -27.54
C ILE A 18 33.24 19.07 -26.82
N GLY A 19 34.37 18.42 -26.56
CA GLY A 19 34.42 17.16 -25.81
C GLY A 19 33.85 17.31 -24.39
N VAL A 20 34.27 18.35 -23.65
CA VAL A 20 33.79 18.62 -22.30
C VAL A 20 32.30 18.94 -22.29
N VAL A 21 31.82 19.80 -23.21
CA VAL A 21 30.39 20.12 -23.34
C VAL A 21 29.57 18.87 -23.64
N GLY A 22 30.05 18.00 -24.52
CA GLY A 22 29.39 16.72 -24.84
C GLY A 22 29.25 15.82 -23.62
N VAL A 23 30.33 15.65 -22.84
CA VAL A 23 30.32 14.85 -21.60
C VAL A 23 29.36 15.45 -20.56
N VAL A 24 29.38 16.78 -20.38
CA VAL A 24 28.49 17.47 -19.43
C VAL A 24 27.03 17.30 -19.82
N MET A 25 26.68 17.49 -21.10
CA MET A 25 25.30 17.31 -21.58
C MET A 25 24.82 15.87 -21.43
N ALA A 26 25.68 14.88 -21.69
CA ALA A 26 25.36 13.47 -21.47
C ALA A 26 25.08 13.17 -19.99
N ALA A 27 25.92 13.68 -19.08
CA ALA A 27 25.73 13.51 -17.63
C ALA A 27 24.44 14.15 -17.13
N LEU A 28 24.12 15.37 -17.59
CA LEU A 28 22.86 16.05 -17.25
C LEU A 28 21.63 15.29 -17.75
N GLY A 29 21.71 14.71 -18.96
CA GLY A 29 20.64 13.88 -19.50
C GLY A 29 20.36 12.64 -18.65
N LEU A 30 21.41 11.93 -18.22
CA LEU A 30 21.29 10.78 -17.33
C LEU A 30 20.71 11.17 -15.96
N PHE A 31 21.22 12.26 -15.38
CA PHE A 31 20.71 12.78 -14.11
C PHE A 31 19.22 13.11 -14.20
N PHE A 32 18.80 13.83 -15.25
CA PHE A 32 17.40 14.19 -15.44
C PHE A 32 16.48 12.97 -15.53
N LEU A 33 16.89 11.91 -16.25
CA LEU A 33 16.13 10.68 -16.34
C LEU A 33 15.98 10.01 -14.96
N GLN A 34 17.08 9.90 -14.22
CA GLN A 34 17.09 9.30 -12.88
C GLN A 34 16.23 10.09 -11.88
N THR A 35 16.35 11.42 -11.87
CA THR A 35 15.55 12.29 -10.99
C THR A 35 14.06 12.21 -11.36
N THR A 36 13.72 12.18 -12.65
CA THR A 36 12.33 12.05 -13.08
C THR A 36 11.72 10.71 -12.67
N THR A 37 12.46 9.60 -12.79
CA THR A 37 11.98 8.28 -12.34
C THR A 37 11.82 8.22 -10.83
N ALA A 38 12.80 8.75 -10.08
CA ALA A 38 12.74 8.79 -8.62
C ALA A 38 11.55 9.65 -8.14
N GLY A 39 11.34 10.82 -8.75
CA GLY A 39 10.21 11.70 -8.43
C GLY A 39 8.85 11.06 -8.70
N ARG A 40 8.70 10.33 -9.81
CA ARG A 40 7.46 9.59 -10.10
C ARG A 40 7.18 8.50 -9.07
N ARG A 41 8.22 7.74 -8.68
CA ARG A 41 8.09 6.71 -7.64
C ARG A 41 7.63 7.31 -6.31
N GLN A 42 8.26 8.40 -5.88
CA GLN A 42 7.88 9.06 -4.64
C GLN A 42 6.45 9.63 -4.68
N ALA A 43 6.05 10.22 -5.81
CA ALA A 43 4.68 10.70 -5.99
C ALA A 43 3.64 9.57 -5.95
N ASP A 44 3.96 8.42 -6.55
CA ASP A 44 3.10 7.24 -6.53
C ASP A 44 2.97 6.66 -5.12
N GLU A 45 4.08 6.55 -4.38
CA GLU A 45 4.08 6.08 -2.99
C GLU A 45 3.28 7.03 -2.08
N GLN A 46 3.42 8.35 -2.23
CA GLN A 46 2.63 9.33 -1.48
C GLN A 46 1.13 9.24 -1.80
N THR A 47 0.79 9.07 -3.08
CA THR A 47 -0.60 8.87 -3.50
C THR A 47 -1.17 7.58 -2.91
N ALA A 48 -0.42 6.49 -2.98
CA ALA A 48 -0.82 5.21 -2.40
C ALA A 48 -1.01 5.31 -0.88
N ALA A 49 -0.13 6.03 -0.18
CA ALA A 49 -0.26 6.29 1.25
C ALA A 49 -1.54 7.08 1.57
N GLN A 50 -1.84 8.16 0.83
CA GLN A 50 -3.08 8.93 1.01
C GLN A 50 -4.33 8.09 0.75
N LEU A 51 -4.35 7.28 -0.32
CA LEU A 51 -5.44 6.37 -0.63
C LEU A 51 -5.65 5.32 0.47
N THR A 52 -4.55 4.88 1.08
CA THR A 52 -4.58 3.95 2.21
C THR A 52 -5.14 4.62 3.46
N MET A 53 -4.78 5.88 3.73
CA MET A 53 -5.34 6.66 4.85
C MET A 53 -6.85 6.84 4.70
N ALA A 54 -7.33 7.24 3.51
CA ALA A 54 -8.76 7.35 3.23
C ALA A 54 -9.48 6.00 3.39
N ALA A 55 -8.84 4.90 3.00
CA ALA A 55 -9.38 3.56 3.22
C ALA A 55 -9.38 3.15 4.70
N MET A 56 -8.42 3.61 5.50
CA MET A 56 -8.43 3.42 6.96
C MET A 56 -9.58 4.19 7.61
N GLU A 57 -9.87 5.41 7.16
CA GLU A 57 -11.03 6.18 7.61
C GLU A 57 -12.32 5.41 7.34
N GLN A 58 -12.47 4.81 6.15
CA GLN A 58 -13.62 3.94 5.85
C GLN A 58 -13.73 2.74 6.80
N VAL A 59 -12.61 2.10 7.15
CA VAL A 59 -12.60 0.99 8.12
C VAL A 59 -12.99 1.48 9.52
N SER A 60 -12.55 2.67 9.91
CA SER A 60 -12.86 3.24 11.23
C SER A 60 -14.35 3.57 11.43
N LEU A 61 -15.11 3.72 10.34
CA LEU A 61 -16.56 3.92 10.37
C LEU A 61 -17.34 2.62 10.58
N LEU A 62 -16.68 1.46 10.53
CA LEU A 62 -17.31 0.14 10.64
C LEU A 62 -17.06 -0.46 12.03
N ASN A 63 -18.10 -1.07 12.61
CA ASN A 63 -17.93 -1.93 13.79
C ASN A 63 -17.46 -3.33 13.36
N GLY A 64 -17.02 -4.14 14.34
CA GLY A 64 -16.50 -5.48 14.07
C GLY A 64 -17.45 -6.39 13.29
N ALA A 65 -18.76 -6.31 13.55
CA ALA A 65 -19.76 -7.11 12.84
C ALA A 65 -19.89 -6.70 11.36
N ALA A 66 -19.88 -5.40 11.08
CA ALA A 66 -19.98 -4.85 9.73
C ALA A 66 -18.76 -5.20 8.86
N LEU A 67 -17.59 -5.44 9.46
CA LEU A 67 -16.38 -5.85 8.73
C LEU A 67 -16.53 -7.20 8.03
N LEU A 68 -17.34 -8.11 8.58
CA LEU A 68 -17.55 -9.44 8.01
C LEU A 68 -18.75 -9.52 7.07
N GLN A 69 -19.67 -8.56 7.15
CA GLN A 69 -20.91 -8.60 6.40
C GLN A 69 -20.67 -8.73 4.89
N GLY A 70 -21.30 -9.71 4.27
CA GLY A 70 -21.17 -9.99 2.82
C GLY A 70 -19.87 -10.67 2.40
N ARG A 71 -18.94 -10.94 3.33
CA ARG A 71 -17.67 -11.62 3.04
C ARG A 71 -17.85 -13.14 3.19
N THR A 72 -18.14 -13.82 2.08
CA THR A 72 -18.34 -15.28 2.05
C THR A 72 -17.01 -16.03 2.16
N GLN A 73 -17.05 -17.27 2.66
CA GLN A 73 -15.86 -18.12 2.79
C GLN A 73 -15.08 -18.23 1.47
N ALA A 74 -15.78 -18.49 0.36
CA ALA A 74 -15.16 -18.61 -0.96
C ALA A 74 -14.49 -17.30 -1.41
N ALA A 75 -15.15 -16.15 -1.19
CA ALA A 75 -14.61 -14.85 -1.56
C ALA A 75 -13.38 -14.49 -0.73
N VAL A 76 -13.41 -14.73 0.58
CA VAL A 76 -12.26 -14.47 1.47
C VAL A 76 -11.09 -15.39 1.11
N GLN A 77 -11.33 -16.69 0.88
CA GLN A 77 -10.28 -17.63 0.50
C GLN A 77 -9.66 -17.29 -0.86
N ALA A 78 -10.46 -16.86 -1.83
CA ALA A 78 -9.95 -16.39 -3.12
C ALA A 78 -9.08 -15.15 -2.94
N GLN A 79 -9.53 -14.20 -2.12
CA GLN A 79 -8.80 -12.98 -1.82
C GLN A 79 -7.45 -13.27 -1.12
N TRP A 80 -7.41 -14.21 -0.17
CA TRP A 80 -6.19 -14.55 0.58
C TRP A 80 -5.06 -15.17 -0.26
N ARG A 81 -5.35 -15.54 -1.51
CA ARG A 81 -4.37 -16.05 -2.48
C ARG A 81 -3.85 -14.96 -3.42
N ALA A 82 -4.27 -13.70 -3.23
CA ALA A 82 -3.79 -12.59 -4.03
C ALA A 82 -2.29 -12.31 -3.74
N PRO A 83 -1.48 -12.07 -4.78
CA PRO A 83 -0.05 -11.83 -4.59
C PRO A 83 0.24 -10.44 -3.99
N GLY A 84 1.32 -10.33 -3.22
CA GLY A 84 1.86 -9.05 -2.73
C GLY A 84 1.38 -8.59 -1.35
N VAL A 85 0.67 -9.45 -0.62
CA VAL A 85 0.16 -9.22 0.75
C VAL A 85 0.54 -10.33 1.73
N GLU A 86 1.34 -11.30 1.29
CA GLU A 86 1.64 -12.54 2.01
C GLU A 86 2.28 -12.28 3.39
N ALA A 87 3.15 -11.28 3.47
CA ALA A 87 3.82 -10.90 4.71
C ALA A 87 2.84 -10.42 5.80
N TYR A 88 1.73 -9.80 5.42
CA TYR A 88 0.73 -9.24 6.34
C TYR A 88 -0.39 -10.25 6.68
N LEU A 89 -0.52 -11.30 5.87
CA LEU A 89 -1.51 -12.37 6.02
C LEU A 89 -0.89 -13.66 6.55
N ALA A 90 0.30 -13.57 7.16
CA ALA A 90 1.03 -14.71 7.68
C ALA A 90 0.18 -15.48 8.71
N ALA A 91 0.21 -16.81 8.62
CA ALA A 91 -0.68 -17.68 9.41
C ALA A 91 -0.50 -17.58 10.94
N GLY A 92 0.64 -17.05 11.42
CA GLY A 92 0.86 -16.77 12.84
C GLY A 92 0.26 -15.43 13.31
N GLU A 93 0.04 -14.50 12.39
CA GLU A 93 -0.42 -13.13 12.67
C GLU A 93 -1.93 -12.98 12.52
N THR A 94 -2.53 -13.72 11.58
CA THR A 94 -3.92 -13.50 11.18
C THR A 94 -4.58 -14.80 10.75
N GLU A 95 -5.75 -15.08 11.34
CA GLU A 95 -6.60 -16.22 11.01
C GLU A 95 -7.69 -15.80 10.02
N LEU A 96 -7.96 -16.65 9.03
CA LEU A 96 -9.05 -16.43 8.07
C LEU A 96 -10.39 -16.39 8.80
N VAL A 97 -11.20 -15.37 8.50
CA VAL A 97 -12.55 -15.24 9.04
C VAL A 97 -13.52 -14.80 7.94
N TRP A 98 -14.77 -15.24 8.04
CA TRP A 98 -15.83 -14.94 7.09
C TRP A 98 -17.19 -14.82 7.79
N SER A 99 -18.18 -14.27 7.09
CA SER A 99 -19.56 -14.22 7.57
C SER A 99 -20.16 -15.62 7.67
N ALA A 100 -20.70 -15.97 8.83
CA ALA A 100 -21.55 -17.15 8.99
C ALA A 100 -22.94 -16.96 8.38
N GLU A 101 -23.39 -15.71 8.26
CA GLU A 101 -24.66 -15.34 7.64
C GLU A 101 -24.60 -15.46 6.12
N PRO A 102 -25.68 -15.93 5.46
CA PRO A 102 -25.79 -15.91 4.01
C PRO A 102 -25.59 -14.49 3.48
N ALA A 103 -25.03 -14.36 2.27
CA ALA A 103 -24.88 -13.06 1.64
C ALA A 103 -26.26 -12.38 1.53
N GLY A 104 -26.53 -11.40 2.39
CA GLY A 104 -27.75 -10.61 2.31
C GLY A 104 -27.80 -9.83 0.99
N PRO A 105 -28.96 -9.26 0.62
CA PRO A 105 -29.06 -8.37 -0.52
C PRO A 105 -28.30 -7.07 -0.21
N GLY A 106 -27.00 -7.06 -0.49
CA GLY A 106 -26.10 -5.94 -0.26
C GLY A 106 -24.65 -6.31 -0.53
N ALA A 107 -23.89 -5.39 -1.13
CA ALA A 107 -22.45 -5.56 -1.29
C ALA A 107 -21.78 -5.57 0.10
N ALA A 108 -20.67 -6.32 0.23
CA ALA A 108 -19.88 -6.30 1.45
C ALA A 108 -19.42 -4.87 1.77
N ALA A 109 -19.50 -4.45 3.05
CA ALA A 109 -19.09 -3.12 3.48
C ALA A 109 -17.62 -2.83 3.13
N LEU A 110 -16.80 -3.88 3.18
CA LEU A 110 -15.45 -3.92 2.60
C LEU A 110 -15.42 -4.99 1.50
N PRO A 111 -15.33 -4.58 0.22
CA PRO A 111 -15.24 -5.51 -0.90
C PRO A 111 -14.10 -6.52 -0.76
N THR A 112 -14.37 -7.77 -1.18
CA THR A 112 -13.37 -8.85 -1.26
C THR A 112 -12.63 -8.85 -2.62
N ALA A 113 -13.17 -8.14 -3.61
CA ALA A 113 -12.50 -7.90 -4.89
C ALA A 113 -11.75 -6.56 -4.86
N PRO A 114 -10.63 -6.42 -5.60
CA PRO A 114 -9.95 -5.14 -5.74
C PRO A 114 -10.87 -4.07 -6.33
N GLU A 115 -10.91 -2.90 -5.69
CA GLU A 115 -11.71 -1.77 -6.13
C GLU A 115 -10.81 -0.74 -6.84
N PRO A 116 -11.08 -0.40 -8.12
CA PRO A 116 -10.32 0.63 -8.82
C PRO A 116 -10.59 2.00 -8.20
N VAL A 117 -9.53 2.75 -7.92
CA VAL A 117 -9.66 4.13 -7.45
C VAL A 117 -10.04 5.01 -8.63
N LEU A 118 -11.12 5.77 -8.51
CA LEU A 118 -11.56 6.70 -9.55
C LEU A 118 -11.00 8.10 -9.31
N ILE A 119 -10.50 8.75 -10.35
CA ILE A 119 -10.11 10.16 -10.36
C ILE A 119 -10.98 10.85 -11.40
N ALA A 120 -11.77 11.85 -10.97
CA ALA A 120 -12.76 12.53 -11.82
C ALA A 120 -13.68 11.55 -12.60
N GLY A 121 -14.08 10.45 -11.96
CA GLY A 121 -14.97 9.44 -12.54
C GLY A 121 -14.30 8.42 -13.47
N SER A 122 -12.99 8.53 -13.73
CA SER A 122 -12.24 7.56 -14.55
C SER A 122 -11.35 6.65 -13.67
N PRO A 123 -11.17 5.36 -14.01
CA PRO A 123 -10.26 4.49 -13.29
C PRO A 123 -8.82 5.01 -13.33
N SER A 124 -8.23 5.18 -12.16
CA SER A 124 -6.80 5.43 -12.02
C SER A 124 -6.01 4.11 -12.11
N LYS A 125 -4.67 4.21 -12.15
CA LYS A 125 -3.78 3.06 -12.09
C LYS A 125 -3.76 2.35 -10.73
N PHE A 126 -4.42 2.92 -9.71
CA PHE A 126 -4.43 2.39 -8.35
C PHE A 126 -5.68 1.54 -8.10
N SER A 127 -5.52 0.47 -7.34
CA SER A 127 -6.61 -0.37 -6.85
C SER A 127 -6.45 -0.60 -5.35
N ARG A 128 -7.56 -0.51 -4.62
CA ARG A 128 -7.63 -0.74 -3.17
C ARG A 128 -8.15 -2.15 -2.89
N SER A 129 -7.67 -2.77 -1.82
CA SER A 129 -8.11 -4.09 -1.39
C SER A 129 -8.10 -4.16 0.13
N TRP A 130 -9.15 -4.77 0.70
CA TRP A 130 -9.32 -4.93 2.14
C TRP A 130 -9.35 -6.40 2.51
N TYR A 131 -8.37 -6.84 3.30
CA TYR A 131 -8.28 -8.17 3.85
C TYR A 131 -8.67 -8.10 5.32
N VAL A 132 -9.61 -8.94 5.74
CA VAL A 132 -10.07 -8.99 7.12
C VAL A 132 -9.78 -10.37 7.65
N GLY A 133 -9.06 -10.42 8.77
CA GLY A 133 -8.77 -11.65 9.51
C GLY A 133 -8.93 -11.46 11.00
N ALA A 134 -8.98 -12.55 11.75
CA ALA A 134 -9.07 -12.54 13.21
C ALA A 134 -7.69 -12.69 13.86
N CYS A 135 -7.48 -12.03 14.99
CA CYS A 135 -6.32 -12.24 15.86
C CYS A 135 -6.70 -11.97 17.33
N TRP A 136 -5.85 -12.35 18.27
CA TRP A 136 -6.12 -12.22 19.71
C TRP A 136 -5.03 -11.45 20.44
N GLN A 137 -5.42 -10.35 21.06
CA GLN A 137 -4.53 -9.49 21.82
C GLN A 137 -4.54 -9.84 23.32
N PRO A 138 -3.39 -9.86 24.02
CA PRO A 138 -3.37 -9.94 25.47
C PRO A 138 -4.07 -8.74 26.13
N ARG A 139 -4.79 -8.97 27.24
CA ARG A 139 -5.52 -7.90 27.97
C ARG A 139 -4.62 -6.78 28.53
N ARG A 140 -3.33 -7.06 28.75
CA ARG A 140 -2.35 -6.11 29.30
C ARG A 140 -1.48 -5.48 28.20
N ALA A 141 -2.05 -5.32 27.01
CA ALA A 141 -1.36 -4.95 25.77
C ALA A 141 -0.36 -6.02 25.28
N GLY A 142 -0.03 -5.94 23.99
CA GLY A 142 0.82 -6.90 23.28
C GLY A 142 0.43 -7.02 21.82
N GLU A 143 1.14 -7.88 21.09
CA GLU A 143 0.88 -8.15 19.68
C GLU A 143 -0.40 -8.99 19.50
N CYS A 144 -1.14 -8.68 18.43
CA CYS A 144 -2.35 -9.41 18.08
C CYS A 144 -1.99 -10.57 17.16
N VAL A 145 -1.90 -11.77 17.73
CA VAL A 145 -1.46 -12.97 17.00
C VAL A 145 -2.53 -14.05 17.01
N VAL A 146 -2.38 -15.05 16.15
CA VAL A 146 -3.19 -16.26 16.19
C VAL A 146 -2.79 -17.08 17.41
N VAL A 147 -3.79 -17.54 18.16
CA VAL A 147 -3.55 -18.36 19.36
C VAL A 147 -4.39 -19.63 19.36
N PRO A 148 -3.92 -20.69 20.03
CA PRO A 148 -4.71 -21.90 20.23
C PRO A 148 -6.05 -21.61 20.90
N ALA A 149 -7.08 -22.40 20.57
CA ALA A 149 -8.43 -22.23 21.12
C ALA A 149 -8.49 -22.18 22.65
N SER A 150 -7.60 -22.90 23.34
CA SER A 150 -7.49 -22.91 24.81
C SER A 150 -7.07 -21.56 25.41
N GLN A 151 -6.38 -20.69 24.66
CA GLN A 151 -5.93 -19.39 25.13
C GLN A 151 -6.90 -18.25 24.78
N ARG A 152 -7.80 -18.45 23.82
CA ARG A 152 -8.74 -17.43 23.33
C ARG A 152 -9.60 -16.80 24.43
N PRO A 153 -10.15 -17.54 25.43
CA PRO A 153 -10.97 -16.94 26.49
C PRO A 153 -10.22 -15.91 27.36
N SER A 154 -8.89 -16.02 27.44
CA SER A 154 -8.05 -15.11 28.23
C SER A 154 -7.62 -13.86 27.46
N ARG A 155 -7.95 -13.76 26.17
CA ARG A 155 -7.51 -12.70 25.26
C ARG A 155 -8.69 -11.91 24.69
N VAL A 156 -8.39 -10.74 24.16
CA VAL A 156 -9.37 -9.88 23.49
C VAL A 156 -9.42 -10.24 22.01
N PRO A 157 -10.58 -10.65 21.46
CA PRO A 157 -10.71 -10.92 20.04
C PRO A 157 -10.71 -9.62 19.24
N MET A 158 -9.90 -9.57 18.20
CA MET A 158 -9.76 -8.43 17.29
C MET A 158 -9.89 -8.90 15.84
N TYR A 159 -10.37 -8.01 14.98
CA TYR A 159 -10.20 -8.10 13.54
C TYR A 159 -9.00 -7.28 13.10
N ARG A 160 -8.04 -7.93 12.43
CA ARG A 160 -6.98 -7.25 11.69
C ARG A 160 -7.50 -6.95 10.30
N VAL A 161 -7.59 -5.66 9.97
CA VAL A 161 -7.95 -5.18 8.64
C VAL A 161 -6.68 -4.69 7.96
N VAL A 162 -6.23 -5.45 6.97
CA VAL A 162 -5.09 -5.10 6.12
C VAL A 162 -5.61 -4.40 4.88
N ILE A 163 -5.11 -3.20 4.62
CA ILE A 163 -5.45 -2.42 3.43
C ILE A 163 -4.24 -2.42 2.52
N ALA A 164 -4.42 -2.90 1.30
CA ALA A 164 -3.40 -2.85 0.26
C ALA A 164 -3.85 -1.95 -0.88
N VAL A 165 -2.99 -1.01 -1.26
CA VAL A 165 -3.11 -0.23 -2.49
C VAL A 165 -2.08 -0.76 -3.47
N THR A 166 -2.53 -1.20 -4.64
CA THR A 166 -1.64 -1.72 -5.69
C THR A 166 -1.71 -0.88 -6.94
N TRP A 167 -0.60 -0.78 -7.67
CA TRP A 167 -0.54 -0.12 -8.97
C TRP A 167 0.55 -0.74 -9.84
N ARG A 168 0.37 -0.68 -11.15
CA ARG A 168 1.39 -1.14 -12.09
C ARG A 168 2.45 -0.06 -12.30
N SER A 169 3.71 -0.40 -12.11
CA SER A 169 4.86 0.43 -12.51
C SER A 169 6.05 -0.46 -12.87
N LYS A 170 6.85 0.01 -13.82
CA LYS A 170 8.13 -0.60 -14.19
C LYS A 170 9.20 -0.52 -13.09
N ASP A 171 8.98 0.33 -12.09
CA ASP A 171 9.92 0.55 -10.99
C ASP A 171 9.85 -0.56 -9.92
N CYS A 172 8.89 -1.47 -10.03
CA CYS A 172 8.71 -2.61 -9.11
C CYS A 172 9.12 -3.93 -9.77
N ALA A 173 9.75 -4.83 -9.01
CA ALA A 173 10.39 -6.04 -9.51
C ALA A 173 9.45 -6.97 -10.29
N SER A 174 8.16 -7.01 -9.95
CA SER A 174 7.12 -7.80 -10.62
C SER A 174 6.24 -6.99 -11.58
N GLY A 175 6.56 -5.71 -11.79
CA GLY A 175 5.69 -4.77 -12.51
C GLY A 175 4.44 -4.34 -11.73
N LEU A 176 4.26 -4.83 -10.50
CA LEU A 176 3.17 -4.48 -9.59
C LEU A 176 3.78 -3.97 -8.27
N CYS A 177 3.47 -2.73 -7.94
CA CYS A 177 3.81 -2.11 -6.68
C CYS A 177 2.64 -2.28 -5.71
N SER A 178 2.96 -2.38 -4.42
CA SER A 178 1.97 -2.36 -3.34
C SER A 178 2.43 -1.44 -2.22
N TYR A 179 1.46 -0.78 -1.61
CA TYR A 179 1.59 -0.10 -0.32
C TYR A 179 0.57 -0.74 0.61
N THR A 180 0.98 -1.12 1.82
CA THR A 180 0.11 -1.86 2.72
C THR A 180 0.20 -1.32 4.13
N THR A 181 -0.95 -1.21 4.79
CA THR A 181 -1.06 -0.92 6.22
C THR A 181 -2.04 -1.89 6.87
N ALA A 182 -2.03 -1.97 8.19
CA ALA A 182 -2.99 -2.73 8.95
C ALA A 182 -3.53 -1.92 10.12
N THR A 183 -4.79 -2.16 10.47
CA THR A 183 -5.41 -1.65 11.69
C THR A 183 -6.12 -2.79 12.43
N LEU A 184 -6.32 -2.60 13.74
CA LEU A 184 -7.03 -3.54 14.59
C LEU A 184 -8.38 -2.93 14.99
N VAL A 185 -9.44 -3.72 14.86
CA VAL A 185 -10.80 -3.34 15.26
C VAL A 185 -11.32 -4.38 16.25
N GLY A 186 -11.98 -3.96 17.32
CA GLY A 186 -12.61 -4.89 18.27
C GLY A 186 -13.60 -5.82 17.57
N ALA A 187 -13.53 -7.13 17.86
CA ALA A 187 -14.44 -8.08 17.25
C ALA A 187 -15.86 -8.01 17.84
N GLU A 188 -16.00 -7.52 19.07
CA GLU A 188 -17.28 -7.34 19.76
C GLU A 188 -17.86 -5.94 19.55
N GLN A 189 -19.18 -5.84 19.65
CA GLN A 189 -19.94 -4.61 19.45
C GLN A 189 -19.86 -3.63 20.64
N GLN A 190 -19.38 -4.12 21.79
CA GLN A 190 -19.16 -3.34 22.99
C GLN A 190 -17.66 -3.13 23.13
N ASP A 191 -17.19 -1.94 22.73
CA ASP A 191 -15.91 -1.43 23.22
C ASP A 191 -15.88 -1.62 24.74
N PRO A 192 -14.79 -2.12 25.33
CA PRO A 192 -14.59 -1.95 26.75
C PRO A 192 -14.41 -0.45 26.98
N THR A 193 -15.52 0.25 27.21
CA THR A 193 -15.49 1.59 27.78
C THR A 193 -14.62 1.49 29.03
N PHE A 194 -13.61 2.36 29.09
CA PHE A 194 -12.80 2.57 30.28
C PHE A 194 -13.75 2.90 31.44
N SER A 195 -14.11 1.88 32.22
CA SER A 195 -14.75 2.00 33.52
C SER A 195 -13.70 2.21 34.58
#